data_AF-A0A849DMS6-F1
#
_entry.id   AF-A0A849DMS6-F1
#
_cell.length_a   1.000
_cell.length_b   1.000
_cell.length_c   1.000
_cell.angle_alpha   90.00
_cell.angle_beta   90.00
_cell.angle_gamma   90.00
#
_symmetry.space_group_name_H-M   'P 1'
#
loop_
_entity.id
_entity.type
_entity.pdbx_description
1 polymer ?
#
loop_
_entity_poly.entity_id
_entity_poly.type
_entity_poly.pdbx_seq_one_letter_code
_entity_poly.pdbx_strand_id
1 'polypeptide(L)'
;MRQQRRIIGCLVATTVVLAGIALRATADATTDATAKSAGREIPLAAGAKATTRTVTLLTGDRVTIESGSNRVSIVPGAGRAHVTFTTQRVPGQVRVIPSDAATLLGAGRLDPRLFDVTTLLEYGYDDRGRAQLPLILTARDGDGSGRAKARAVRAGAAVAREIPHVRAVAVGQDRRRATTMWQALTTGGSGSRTLPADIDKIYLDGRRKPALDSST
;
A
#
# COMPACT_ATOMS: atom_id res chain seq x y z
N MET A 1 17.69 14.74 -55.03
CA MET A 1 18.66 13.65 -54.77
C MET A 1 18.06 12.66 -53.78
N ARG A 2 17.90 11.40 -54.22
CA ARG A 2 17.89 10.09 -53.49
C ARG A 2 17.07 9.97 -52.18
N GLN A 3 15.90 9.30 -52.11
CA GLN A 3 15.59 7.85 -52.31
C GLN A 3 16.43 6.97 -51.36
N GLN A 4 15.90 6.16 -50.42
CA GLN A 4 15.16 4.89 -50.56
C GLN A 4 14.75 4.35 -49.15
N ARG A 5 13.50 3.87 -48.89
CA ARG A 5 12.95 2.47 -49.05
C ARG A 5 13.65 1.44 -48.12
N ARG A 6 13.04 0.49 -47.38
CA ARG A 6 11.82 -0.36 -47.46
C ARG A 6 11.61 -1.08 -46.08
N ILE A 7 10.40 -1.23 -45.52
CA ILE A 7 9.42 -2.37 -45.58
C ILE A 7 9.96 -3.77 -45.20
N ILE A 8 9.27 -4.49 -44.29
CA ILE A 8 8.90 -5.94 -44.18
C ILE A 8 8.45 -6.15 -42.70
N GLY A 9 7.28 -6.64 -42.26
CA GLY A 9 6.22 -7.44 -42.87
C GLY A 9 6.25 -8.87 -42.30
N CYS A 10 5.32 -9.26 -41.41
CA CYS A 10 4.70 -10.58 -41.45
C CYS A 10 3.50 -10.69 -40.48
N LEU A 11 2.41 -11.17 -41.03
CA LEU A 11 1.07 -11.36 -40.50
C LEU A 11 0.82 -12.86 -40.51
N VAL A 12 0.36 -13.45 -39.39
CA VAL A 12 -0.23 -14.80 -39.43
C VAL A 12 -1.44 -14.82 -38.49
N ALA A 13 -2.60 -14.78 -39.14
CA ALA A 13 -3.89 -15.15 -38.57
C ALA A 13 -4.10 -16.65 -38.79
N THR A 14 -4.71 -17.34 -37.82
CA THR A 14 -5.32 -18.64 -38.07
C THR A 14 -6.54 -18.79 -37.18
N THR A 15 -7.71 -18.64 -37.80
CA THR A 15 -9.03 -19.03 -37.32
C THR A 15 -9.25 -20.49 -37.65
N VAL A 16 -9.78 -21.27 -36.69
CA VAL A 16 -10.26 -22.63 -36.95
C VAL A 16 -11.74 -22.67 -36.59
N VAL A 17 -12.55 -23.00 -37.59
CA VAL A 17 -13.99 -23.24 -37.58
C VAL A 17 -14.21 -24.75 -37.61
N LEU A 18 -14.98 -25.30 -36.66
CA LEU A 18 -15.67 -26.59 -36.78
C LEU A 18 -17.10 -26.36 -36.26
N ALA A 19 -18.13 -26.34 -37.11
CA ALA A 19 -18.96 -27.49 -37.51
C ALA A 19 -19.52 -28.25 -36.28
N GLY A 20 -20.80 -28.23 -35.92
CA GLY A 20 -22.01 -28.17 -36.73
C GLY A 20 -22.59 -29.58 -36.86
N ILE A 21 -23.22 -30.12 -35.81
CA ILE A 21 -24.06 -31.33 -35.89
C ILE A 21 -25.23 -31.18 -34.93
N ALA A 22 -26.43 -31.02 -35.48
CA ALA A 22 -27.69 -31.13 -34.76
C ALA A 22 -28.18 -32.57 -34.87
N LEU A 23 -28.50 -33.20 -33.73
CA LEU A 23 -29.24 -34.46 -33.69
C LEU A 23 -30.41 -34.27 -32.72
N ARG A 24 -31.62 -34.25 -33.26
CA ARG A 24 -32.86 -34.40 -32.49
C ARG A 24 -33.23 -35.88 -32.51
N ALA A 25 -33.40 -36.47 -31.34
CA ALA A 25 -34.00 -37.78 -31.16
C ALA A 25 -35.17 -37.66 -30.17
N THR A 26 -36.26 -38.33 -30.51
CA THR A 26 -37.58 -38.35 -29.85
C THR A 26 -37.66 -39.42 -28.77
N ALA A 27 -38.48 -39.14 -27.74
CA ALA A 27 -39.29 -40.03 -26.90
C ALA A 27 -38.68 -41.32 -26.32
N ASP A 28 -38.74 -41.50 -25.00
CA ASP A 28 -39.75 -42.35 -24.36
C ASP A 28 -39.78 -42.12 -22.84
N ALA A 29 -40.93 -42.38 -22.22
CA ALA A 29 -41.13 -42.38 -20.78
C ALA A 29 -40.94 -43.79 -20.22
N THR A 30 -40.34 -43.95 -19.03
CA THR A 30 -40.63 -45.01 -18.03
C THR A 30 -39.77 -44.83 -16.76
N THR A 31 -40.46 -44.54 -15.66
CA THR A 31 -40.37 -45.11 -14.31
C THR A 31 -39.01 -45.55 -13.72
N ASP A 32 -38.62 -44.80 -12.69
CA ASP A 32 -38.14 -45.23 -11.36
C ASP A 32 -37.08 -46.35 -11.25
N ALA A 33 -35.85 -45.95 -10.93
CA ALA A 33 -34.93 -46.75 -10.15
C ALA A 33 -34.01 -45.81 -9.36
N THR A 34 -34.26 -45.73 -8.05
CA THR A 34 -33.45 -45.02 -7.07
C THR A 34 -32.06 -45.66 -6.98
N ALA A 35 -31.12 -45.22 -7.83
CA ALA A 35 -29.71 -45.57 -7.72
C ALA A 35 -29.01 -44.51 -6.86
N LYS A 36 -28.73 -44.89 -5.61
CA LYS A 36 -27.88 -44.18 -4.66
C LYS A 36 -26.45 -44.11 -5.21
N SER A 37 -26.20 -43.19 -6.13
CA SER A 37 -24.85 -42.84 -6.55
C SER A 37 -24.24 -42.02 -5.41
N ALA A 38 -23.33 -42.64 -4.67
CA ALA A 38 -22.44 -41.94 -3.76
C ALA A 38 -21.59 -40.99 -4.61
N GLY A 39 -22.12 -39.78 -4.83
CA GLY A 39 -21.38 -38.68 -5.39
C GLY A 39 -20.14 -38.48 -4.53
N ARG A 40 -18.99 -38.87 -5.08
CA ARG A 40 -17.69 -38.38 -4.63
C ARG A 40 -17.77 -36.87 -4.87
N GLU A 41 -18.24 -36.11 -3.88
CA GLU A 41 -17.99 -34.69 -3.81
C GLU A 41 -16.48 -34.54 -3.87
N ILE A 42 -15.96 -34.23 -5.06
CA ILE A 42 -14.64 -33.67 -5.21
C ILE A 42 -14.72 -32.40 -4.38
N PRO A 43 -13.99 -32.28 -3.26
CA PRO A 43 -13.97 -31.03 -2.53
C PRO A 43 -13.46 -30.00 -3.53
N LEU A 44 -14.34 -29.13 -4.00
CA LEU A 44 -13.95 -27.96 -4.74
C LEU A 44 -12.99 -27.26 -3.79
N ALA A 45 -11.69 -27.29 -4.10
CA ALA A 45 -10.66 -26.73 -3.25
C ALA A 45 -11.14 -25.35 -2.85
N ALA A 46 -11.49 -25.19 -1.57
CA ALA A 46 -12.12 -23.99 -1.06
C ALA A 46 -11.23 -22.84 -1.51
N GLY A 47 -11.72 -22.05 -2.47
CA GLY A 47 -10.95 -20.99 -3.09
C GLY A 47 -10.35 -20.16 -1.97
N ALA A 48 -9.02 -20.03 -1.96
CA ALA A 48 -8.30 -19.36 -0.88
C ALA A 48 -9.03 -18.06 -0.55
N LYS A 49 -9.60 -17.99 0.66
CA LYS A 49 -10.51 -16.92 1.04
C LYS A 49 -9.77 -15.59 0.90
N ALA A 50 -10.24 -14.73 0.00
CA ALA A 50 -9.61 -13.45 -0.24
C ALA A 50 -9.50 -12.69 1.09
N THR A 51 -8.26 -12.38 1.49
CA THR A 51 -7.99 -11.70 2.75
C THR A 51 -7.82 -10.22 2.49
N THR A 52 -8.71 -9.42 3.07
CA THR A 52 -8.68 -7.97 2.96
C THR A 52 -7.91 -7.37 4.13
N ARG A 53 -6.89 -6.57 3.82
CA ARG A 53 -6.11 -5.82 4.80
C ARG A 53 -6.10 -4.34 4.49
N THR A 54 -6.10 -3.55 5.55
CA THR A 54 -6.26 -2.10 5.47
C THR A 54 -5.16 -1.42 6.25
N VAL A 55 -4.57 -0.39 5.67
CA VAL A 55 -3.51 0.43 6.26
C VAL A 55 -3.92 1.89 6.19
N THR A 56 -3.86 2.60 7.31
CA THR A 56 -3.89 4.06 7.33
C THR A 56 -2.48 4.61 7.14
N LEU A 57 -2.27 5.40 6.08
CA LEU A 57 -0.98 6.03 5.76
C LEU A 57 -0.67 7.19 6.72
N LEU A 58 0.57 7.70 6.67
CA LEU A 58 0.99 8.90 7.42
C LEU A 58 0.04 10.10 7.21
N THR A 59 -0.47 10.24 5.99
CA THR A 59 -1.38 11.32 5.58
C THR A 59 -2.82 11.17 6.10
N GLY A 60 -3.16 10.00 6.66
CA GLY A 60 -4.52 9.64 7.06
C GLY A 60 -5.39 9.04 5.98
N ASP A 61 -4.84 8.87 4.77
CA ASP A 61 -5.51 8.15 3.69
C ASP A 61 -5.50 6.64 3.98
N ARG A 62 -6.64 5.99 3.78
CA ARG A 62 -6.81 4.56 4.08
C ARG A 62 -6.73 3.75 2.79
N VAL A 63 -5.80 2.80 2.75
CA VAL A 63 -5.59 1.91 1.61
C VAL A 63 -5.96 0.48 2.00
N THR A 64 -6.80 -0.15 1.21
CA THR A 64 -7.24 -1.52 1.39
C THR A 64 -6.74 -2.37 0.23
N ILE A 65 -6.05 -3.47 0.55
CA ILE A 65 -5.58 -4.48 -0.39
C ILE A 65 -6.38 -5.77 -0.18
N GLU A 66 -6.90 -6.33 -1.26
CA GLU A 66 -7.53 -7.64 -1.27
C GLU A 66 -6.56 -8.69 -1.85
N SER A 67 -6.21 -9.66 -1.01
CA SER A 67 -5.31 -10.75 -1.40
C SER A 67 -6.00 -11.66 -2.43
N GLY A 68 -5.32 -12.00 -3.51
CA GLY A 68 -5.84 -12.88 -4.58
C GLY A 68 -6.51 -12.14 -5.75
N SER A 69 -7.04 -10.93 -5.55
CA SER A 69 -7.59 -10.10 -6.63
C SER A 69 -6.66 -8.96 -7.06
N ASN A 70 -5.60 -8.70 -6.30
CA ASN A 70 -4.68 -7.58 -6.46
C ASN A 70 -5.38 -6.20 -6.51
N ARG A 71 -6.60 -6.12 -5.97
CA ARG A 71 -7.41 -4.91 -5.94
C ARG A 71 -6.89 -3.99 -4.84
N VAL A 72 -6.75 -2.71 -5.18
CA VAL A 72 -6.36 -1.65 -4.24
C VAL A 72 -7.48 -0.62 -4.24
N SER A 73 -8.06 -0.39 -3.06
CA SER A 73 -9.08 0.63 -2.84
C SER A 73 -8.51 1.71 -1.92
N ILE A 74 -8.71 2.98 -2.27
CA ILE A 74 -8.19 4.13 -1.52
C ILE A 74 -9.38 4.96 -1.05
N VAL A 75 -9.41 5.26 0.24
CA VAL A 75 -10.35 6.20 0.84
C VAL A 75 -9.53 7.38 1.35
N PRO A 76 -9.70 8.59 0.77
CA PRO A 76 -9.00 9.78 1.25
C PRO A 76 -9.32 10.06 2.72
N GLY A 77 -8.34 10.57 3.45
CA GLY A 77 -8.54 11.03 4.83
C GLY A 77 -9.54 12.20 4.90
N ALA A 78 -10.04 12.49 6.10
CA ALA A 78 -10.97 13.60 6.31
C ALA A 78 -10.42 14.92 5.73
N GLY A 79 -11.23 15.66 4.96
CA GLY A 79 -10.82 16.91 4.32
C GLY A 79 -9.83 16.77 3.15
N ARG A 80 -9.53 15.56 2.69
CA ARG A 80 -8.55 15.27 1.63
C ARG A 80 -9.15 14.74 0.32
N ALA A 81 -10.45 14.94 0.09
CA ALA A 81 -11.12 14.46 -1.14
C ALA A 81 -10.54 15.05 -2.44
N HIS A 82 -9.86 16.21 -2.36
CA HIS A 82 -9.18 16.86 -3.48
C HIS A 82 -7.81 16.25 -3.81
N VAL A 83 -7.27 15.38 -2.96
CA VAL A 83 -5.93 14.80 -3.15
C VAL A 83 -6.02 13.67 -4.16
N THR A 84 -5.18 13.71 -5.18
CA THR A 84 -5.02 12.61 -6.15
C THR A 84 -3.94 11.63 -5.70
N PHE A 85 -4.03 10.38 -6.17
CA PHE A 85 -3.15 9.29 -5.76
C PHE A 85 -2.50 8.61 -6.97
N THR A 86 -1.20 8.37 -6.87
CA THR A 86 -0.46 7.53 -7.80
C THR A 86 -0.23 6.16 -7.16
N THR A 87 -0.76 5.10 -7.77
CA THR A 87 -0.50 3.73 -7.32
C THR A 87 0.59 3.10 -8.19
N GLN A 88 1.73 2.78 -7.59
CA GLN A 88 2.82 2.06 -8.24
C GLN A 88 2.74 0.58 -7.84
N ARG A 89 2.80 -0.30 -8.83
CA ARG A 89 2.84 -1.75 -8.64
C ARG A 89 4.09 -2.29 -9.31
N VAL A 90 4.96 -2.90 -8.52
CA VAL A 90 6.06 -3.73 -9.01
C VAL A 90 5.84 -5.15 -8.44
N PRO A 91 6.45 -6.20 -9.00
CA PRO A 91 6.26 -7.55 -8.51
C PRO A 91 6.48 -7.64 -6.99
N GLY A 92 5.43 -8.03 -6.26
CA GLY A 92 5.45 -8.17 -4.80
C GLY A 92 5.30 -6.87 -3.99
N GLN A 93 5.22 -5.69 -4.60
CA GLN A 93 5.17 -4.42 -3.86
C GLN A 93 4.13 -3.45 -4.42
N VAL A 94 3.30 -2.91 -3.51
CA VAL A 94 2.29 -1.89 -3.81
C VAL A 94 2.62 -0.63 -3.02
N ARG A 95 2.74 0.49 -3.73
CA ARG A 95 2.97 1.81 -3.16
C ARG A 95 1.87 2.77 -3.59
N VAL A 96 1.32 3.53 -2.64
CA VAL A 96 0.28 4.53 -2.90
C VAL A 96 0.80 5.89 -2.46
N ILE A 97 1.03 6.78 -3.43
CA ILE A 97 1.64 8.09 -3.22
C ILE A 97 0.57 9.17 -3.39
N PRO A 98 0.18 9.88 -2.32
CA PRO A 98 -0.64 11.08 -2.41
C PRO A 98 0.13 12.22 -3.09
N SER A 99 -0.57 13.01 -3.92
CA SER A 99 0.02 14.15 -4.64
C SER A 99 0.70 15.15 -3.72
N ASP A 100 0.14 15.43 -2.55
CA ASP A 100 0.72 16.37 -1.57
C ASP A 100 1.95 15.82 -0.82
N ALA A 101 2.23 14.51 -0.91
CA ALA A 101 3.44 13.87 -0.37
C ALA A 101 4.55 13.72 -1.42
N ALA A 102 4.23 13.83 -2.72
CA ALA A 102 5.15 13.55 -3.81
C ALA A 102 6.40 14.45 -3.78
N THR A 103 6.24 15.76 -3.54
CA THR A 103 7.36 16.70 -3.45
C THR A 103 8.31 16.34 -2.31
N LEU A 104 7.77 15.97 -1.15
CA LEU A 104 8.56 15.60 0.02
C LEU A 104 9.31 14.28 -0.19
N LEU A 105 8.70 13.32 -0.89
CA LEU A 105 9.36 12.08 -1.29
C LEU A 105 10.49 12.34 -2.29
N GLY A 106 10.24 13.17 -3.31
CA GLY A 106 11.24 13.56 -4.31
C GLY A 106 12.43 14.31 -3.70
N ALA A 107 12.18 15.15 -2.69
CA ALA A 107 13.22 15.85 -1.93
C ALA A 107 13.91 14.96 -0.88
N GLY A 108 13.53 13.68 -0.77
CA GLY A 108 14.08 12.75 0.21
C GLY A 108 13.74 13.06 1.66
N ARG A 109 12.76 13.94 1.92
CA ARG A 109 12.31 14.42 3.24
C ARG A 109 11.28 13.48 3.90
N LEU A 110 10.73 12.54 3.14
CA LEU A 110 9.94 11.42 3.65
C LEU A 110 10.60 10.11 3.25
N ASP A 111 10.55 9.13 4.15
CA ASP A 111 10.90 7.75 3.84
C ASP A 111 9.83 7.12 2.92
N PRO A 112 10.20 6.60 1.74
CA PRO A 112 9.25 5.99 0.81
C PRO A 112 8.46 4.81 1.40
N ARG A 113 8.99 4.14 2.44
CA ARG A 113 8.32 3.03 3.13
C ARG A 113 7.05 3.46 3.86
N LEU A 114 6.88 4.75 4.14
CA LEU A 114 5.65 5.30 4.73
C LEU A 114 4.42 5.19 3.81
N PHE A 115 4.66 4.96 2.52
CA PHE A 115 3.65 4.86 1.47
C PHE A 115 3.65 3.48 0.79
N ASP A 116 4.51 2.59 1.26
CA ASP A 116 4.67 1.23 0.78
C ASP A 116 3.74 0.30 1.56
N VAL A 117 2.58 0.02 0.97
CA VAL A 117 1.50 -0.69 1.66
C VAL A 117 1.91 -2.13 1.95
N THR A 118 2.66 -2.77 1.05
CA THR A 118 3.19 -4.11 1.30
C THR A 118 4.11 -4.11 2.52
N THR A 119 5.10 -3.20 2.58
CA THR A 119 6.04 -3.11 3.71
C THR A 119 5.32 -2.83 5.03
N LEU A 120 4.31 -1.95 5.02
CA LEU A 120 3.50 -1.65 6.20
C LEU A 120 2.72 -2.87 6.68
N LEU A 121 2.16 -3.67 5.76
CA LEU A 121 1.49 -4.93 6.09
C LEU A 121 2.46 -5.98 6.65
N GLU A 122 3.65 -6.12 6.06
CA GLU A 122 4.70 -7.04 6.52
C GLU A 122 5.19 -6.71 7.92
N TYR A 123 5.29 -5.43 8.27
CA TYR A 123 5.65 -4.99 9.62
C TYR A 123 4.50 -5.11 10.64
N GLY A 124 3.29 -5.47 10.18
CA GLY A 124 2.10 -5.56 11.03
C GLY A 124 1.53 -4.19 11.39
N TYR A 125 1.75 -3.18 10.55
CA TYR A 125 1.20 -1.82 10.71
C TYR A 125 -0.14 -1.66 9.97
N ASP A 126 -0.94 -2.73 9.91
CA ASP A 126 -2.31 -2.70 9.44
C ASP A 126 -3.28 -2.24 10.55
N ASP A 127 -4.46 -1.76 10.16
CA ASP A 127 -5.49 -1.18 11.05
C ASP A 127 -6.05 -2.15 12.09
N ARG A 128 -5.74 -3.45 11.97
CA ARG A 128 -6.11 -4.48 12.94
C ARG A 128 -5.03 -4.72 13.98
N GLY A 129 -3.75 -4.67 13.60
CA GLY A 129 -2.64 -5.07 14.46
C GLY A 129 -2.13 -3.99 15.42
N ARG A 130 -2.27 -2.70 15.08
CA ARG A 130 -1.71 -1.61 15.91
C ARG A 130 -2.48 -0.31 15.77
N ALA A 131 -2.76 0.38 16.87
CA ALA A 131 -3.44 1.69 16.83
C ALA A 131 -2.54 2.83 16.30
N GLN A 132 -1.21 2.67 16.44
CA GLN A 132 -0.24 3.70 16.11
C GLN A 132 0.70 3.28 14.99
N LEU A 133 1.06 4.22 14.13
CA LEU A 133 2.18 4.08 13.18
C LEU A 133 3.45 4.64 13.85
N PRO A 134 4.51 3.84 14.05
CA PRO A 134 5.73 4.31 14.70
C PRO A 134 6.62 5.04 13.68
N LEU A 135 7.11 6.20 14.06
CA LEU A 135 7.84 7.14 13.22
C LEU A 135 9.09 7.64 13.94
N ILE A 136 10.09 8.01 13.15
CA ILE A 136 11.26 8.75 13.65
C ILE A 136 11.32 10.08 12.92
N LEU A 137 11.25 11.18 13.66
CA LEU A 137 11.42 12.53 13.15
C LEU A 137 12.86 12.94 13.44
N THR A 138 13.57 13.36 12.41
CA THR A 138 14.93 13.93 12.52
C THR A 138 14.86 15.43 12.33
N ALA A 139 15.79 16.15 12.95
CA ALA A 139 15.90 17.60 12.87
C ALA A 139 17.22 18.03 12.24
N ARG A 140 17.23 19.25 11.69
CA ARG A 140 18.47 19.93 11.31
C ARG A 140 19.22 20.43 12.55
N ASP A 141 20.46 20.85 12.34
CA ASP A 141 21.54 21.09 13.33
C ASP A 141 21.16 21.76 14.66
N GLY A 142 22.02 21.56 15.68
CA GLY A 142 21.84 22.14 17.03
C GLY A 142 20.92 21.31 17.94
N ASP A 143 20.15 21.99 18.78
CA ASP A 143 19.13 21.47 19.72
C ASP A 143 17.89 20.84 19.03
N GLY A 144 18.05 20.39 17.78
CA GLY A 144 16.97 20.06 16.87
C GLY A 144 16.02 18.95 17.36
N SER A 145 16.49 17.97 18.15
CA SER A 145 15.62 16.90 18.68
C SER A 145 14.51 17.46 19.59
N GLY A 146 14.83 18.48 20.40
CA GLY A 146 13.87 19.13 21.29
C GLY A 146 12.81 19.90 20.52
N ARG A 147 13.21 20.63 19.46
CA ARG A 147 12.29 21.34 18.56
C ARG A 147 11.39 20.38 17.78
N ALA A 148 11.95 19.31 17.22
CA ALA A 148 11.18 18.27 16.55
C ALA A 148 10.17 17.59 17.49
N LYS A 149 10.58 17.29 18.74
CA LYS A 149 9.71 16.76 19.78
C LYS A 149 8.57 17.73 20.12
N ALA A 150 8.87 19.00 20.38
CA ALA A 150 7.85 20.00 20.69
C ALA A 150 6.82 20.11 19.56
N ARG A 151 7.27 20.07 18.31
CA ARG A 151 6.39 20.03 17.14
C ARG A 151 5.57 18.74 17.07
N ALA A 152 6.17 17.58 17.30
CA ALA A 152 5.47 16.30 17.32
C ALA A 152 4.36 16.28 18.38
N VAL A 153 4.64 16.80 19.59
CA VAL A 153 3.66 16.94 20.67
C VAL A 153 2.50 17.85 20.25
N ARG A 154 2.80 19.03 19.66
CA ARG A 154 1.78 19.94 19.14
C ARG A 154 0.94 19.31 18.04
N ALA A 155 1.54 18.44 17.23
CA ALA A 155 0.86 17.68 16.18
C ALA A 155 0.05 16.48 16.72
N GLY A 156 0.04 16.26 18.04
CA GLY A 156 -0.72 15.18 18.68
C GLY A 156 -0.03 13.81 18.61
N ALA A 157 1.27 13.76 18.31
CA ALA A 157 2.03 12.52 18.30
C ALA A 157 2.37 12.06 19.73
N ALA A 158 2.30 10.76 19.97
CA ALA A 158 2.76 10.16 21.22
C ALA A 158 4.29 10.05 21.21
N VAL A 159 5.00 10.84 22.00
CA VAL A 159 6.46 10.76 22.09
C VAL A 159 6.86 9.47 22.80
N ALA A 160 7.62 8.62 22.13
CA ALA A 160 8.13 7.38 22.70
C ALA A 160 9.53 7.56 23.30
N ARG A 161 10.42 8.22 22.55
CA ARG A 161 11.81 8.44 22.97
C ARG A 161 12.44 9.60 22.22
N GLU A 162 13.17 10.44 22.95
CA GLU A 162 14.07 11.40 22.33
C GLU A 162 15.47 10.79 22.18
N ILE A 163 16.14 11.07 21.06
CA ILE A 163 17.46 10.53 20.72
C ILE A 163 18.37 11.70 20.33
N PRO A 164 18.89 12.47 21.31
CA PRO A 164 19.60 13.71 21.05
C PRO A 164 20.86 13.55 20.17
N HIS A 165 21.61 12.46 20.37
CA HIS A 165 22.87 12.21 19.66
C HIS A 165 22.72 12.10 18.13
N VAL A 166 21.53 11.69 17.66
CA VAL A 166 21.21 11.64 16.22
C VAL A 166 20.13 12.66 15.84
N ARG A 167 19.89 13.64 16.71
CA ARG A 167 18.91 14.72 16.52
C ARG A 167 17.53 14.20 16.12
N ALA A 168 17.09 13.12 16.77
CA ALA A 168 15.86 12.45 16.41
C ALA A 168 14.90 12.31 17.59
N VAL A 169 13.62 12.10 17.26
CA VAL A 169 12.58 11.73 18.21
C VAL A 169 11.73 10.61 17.61
N ALA A 170 11.61 9.52 18.35
CA ALA A 170 10.70 8.44 18.04
C ALA A 170 9.30 8.78 18.57
N VAL A 171 8.29 8.75 17.70
CA VAL A 171 6.90 9.06 18.03
C VAL A 171 5.95 8.02 17.45
N GLY A 172 4.78 7.89 18.05
CA GLY A 172 3.64 7.17 17.49
C GLY A 172 2.61 8.15 16.94
N GLN A 173 2.26 8.00 15.67
CA GLN A 173 1.08 8.65 15.09
C GLN A 173 -0.16 7.81 15.41
N ASP A 174 -1.15 8.40 16.08
CA ASP A 174 -2.49 7.81 16.19
C ASP A 174 -3.19 7.85 14.83
N ARG A 175 -3.61 6.69 14.33
CA ARG A 175 -4.28 6.57 13.03
C ARG A 175 -5.61 7.30 12.96
N ARG A 176 -6.31 7.46 14.10
CA ARG A 176 -7.55 8.23 14.17
C ARG A 176 -7.33 9.72 13.97
N ARG A 177 -6.10 10.19 14.22
CA ARG A 177 -5.68 11.60 14.11
C ARG A 177 -4.63 11.82 13.01
N ALA A 178 -4.45 10.84 12.13
CA ALA A 178 -3.44 10.83 11.09
C ALA A 178 -3.48 12.09 10.21
N THR A 179 -4.65 12.46 9.71
CA THR A 179 -4.84 13.67 8.89
C THR A 179 -4.43 14.93 9.66
N THR A 180 -4.87 15.08 10.91
CA THR A 180 -4.57 16.25 11.75
C THR A 180 -3.07 16.33 12.03
N MET A 181 -2.44 15.21 12.34
CA MET A 181 -0.99 15.15 12.55
C MET A 181 -0.23 15.50 11.27
N TRP A 182 -0.63 14.97 10.11
CA TRP A 182 -0.05 15.32 8.81
C TRP A 182 -0.13 16.82 8.54
N GLN A 183 -1.30 17.43 8.79
CA GLN A 183 -1.51 18.88 8.64
C GLN A 183 -0.65 19.71 9.59
N ALA A 184 -0.41 19.24 10.81
CA ALA A 184 0.39 19.96 11.80
C ALA A 184 1.91 19.78 11.62
N LEU A 185 2.34 18.65 11.04
CA LEU A 185 3.74 18.36 10.74
C LEU A 185 4.23 19.00 9.44
N THR A 186 3.31 19.40 8.55
CA THR A 186 3.63 19.98 7.25
C THR A 186 3.05 21.38 7.10
N THR A 187 3.58 22.14 6.16
CA THR A 187 3.03 23.42 5.73
C THR A 187 2.70 23.36 4.23
N GLY A 188 1.88 24.29 3.74
CA GLY A 188 1.44 24.30 2.34
C GLY A 188 0.05 23.71 2.14
N GLY A 189 -0.29 23.45 0.87
CA GLY A 189 -1.66 23.19 0.43
C GLY A 189 -1.84 21.83 -0.25
N SER A 190 -3.01 21.68 -0.88
CA SER A 190 -3.53 20.48 -1.51
C SER A 190 -2.65 19.83 -2.58
N GLY A 191 -1.80 20.61 -3.27
CA GLY A 191 -0.94 20.11 -4.36
C GLY A 191 0.53 19.96 -3.98
N SER A 192 0.98 20.58 -2.90
CA SER A 192 2.37 20.51 -2.47
C SER A 192 2.49 20.93 -1.01
N ARG A 193 3.07 20.04 -0.21
CA ARG A 193 3.42 20.28 1.18
C ARG A 193 4.92 20.28 1.37
N THR A 194 5.38 20.98 2.39
CA THR A 194 6.78 20.98 2.82
C THR A 194 6.87 20.67 4.31
N LEU A 195 8.06 20.29 4.76
CA LEU A 195 8.34 20.12 6.18
C LEU A 195 8.95 21.42 6.72
N PRO A 196 8.51 21.89 7.89
CA PRO A 196 9.08 23.07 8.56
C PRO A 196 10.56 22.85 8.89
N ALA A 197 11.28 23.93 9.16
CA ALA A 197 12.72 23.90 9.43
C ALA A 197 13.11 22.98 10.60
N ASP A 198 12.20 22.80 11.57
CA ASP A 198 12.42 21.95 12.75
C ASP A 198 12.46 20.45 12.44
N ILE A 199 11.99 20.01 11.26
CA ILE A 199 11.96 18.61 10.87
C ILE A 199 12.75 18.46 9.57
N ASP A 200 13.89 17.78 9.63
CA ASP A 200 14.65 17.39 8.44
C ASP A 200 13.97 16.24 7.71
N LYS A 201 13.63 15.15 8.38
CA LYS A 201 13.03 13.99 7.70
C LYS A 201 12.17 13.15 8.61
N ILE A 202 11.09 12.61 8.06
CA ILE A 202 10.22 11.63 8.72
C ILE A 202 10.50 10.25 8.15
N TYR A 203 10.89 9.34 9.04
CA TYR A 203 11.15 7.95 8.75
C TYR A 203 10.07 7.04 9.33
N LEU A 204 9.83 5.92 8.65
CA LEU A 204 9.11 4.80 9.27
C LEU A 204 10.05 4.14 10.28
N ASP A 205 9.58 3.96 11.52
CA ASP A 205 10.29 3.16 12.52
C ASP A 205 10.04 1.68 12.24
N GLY A 206 10.81 1.13 11.30
CA GLY A 206 10.65 -0.24 10.83
C GLY A 206 11.17 -1.28 11.81
N ARG A 207 10.60 -2.49 11.76
CA ARG A 207 11.07 -3.63 12.55
C ARG A 207 12.37 -4.18 11.96
N ARG A 208 13.45 -4.18 12.75
CA ARG A 208 14.67 -4.95 12.42
C ARG A 208 14.54 -6.36 12.99
N LYS A 209 14.81 -7.38 12.19
CA LYS A 209 15.13 -8.72 12.71
C LYS A 209 16.63 -8.71 13.00
N PRO A 210 17.08 -8.84 14.26
CA PRO A 210 18.51 -8.95 14.53
C PRO A 210 19.05 -10.17 13.80
N ALA A 211 20.14 -10.00 13.05
CA ALA A 211 20.97 -11.12 12.65
C ALA A 211 21.67 -11.59 13.92
N LEU A 212 21.31 -12.78 14.41
CA LEU A 212 22.06 -13.42 15.49
C LEU A 212 23.47 -13.65 14.97
N ASP A 213 24.44 -13.08 15.66
CA ASP A 213 25.86 -13.36 15.46
C ASP A 213 26.18 -14.64 16.24
N SER A 214 26.27 -15.76 15.54
CA SER A 214 26.75 -17.01 16.12
C SER A 214 28.27 -16.96 16.18
N SER A 215 28.82 -16.35 17.22
CA SER A 215 30.24 -16.56 17.54
C SER A 215 30.41 -18.01 18.01
N THR A 216 31.28 -18.74 17.34
CA THR A 216 31.63 -20.15 17.66
C THR A 216 32.84 -20.19 18.59
#